data_AF-A0A534KC61-F1
#
_entry.id   AF-A0A534KC61-F1
#
_cell.length_a   1.000
_cell.length_b   1.000
_cell.length_c   1.000
_cell.angle_alpha   90.00
_cell.angle_beta   90.00
_cell.angle_gamma   90.00
#
_symmetry.space_group_name_H-M   'P 1'
#
loop_
_entity.id
_entity.type
_entity.pdbx_description
1 polymer ?
#
loop_
_entity_poly.entity_id
_entity_poly.type
_entity_poly.pdbx_seq_one_letter_code
_entity_poly.pdbx_strand_id
1 'polypeptide(L)'
;IVGGKEGGGVFAIFPTTLAKTFPTKTAKIDFKFKGHDSAFTVDGVGEVQSEHIRNPVTGEPFEGFILLPGGINMKKSTVTNIRRWSLRDDAAGWNI
;
A
#
# COMPACT_ATOMS: atom_id res chain seq x y z
N ILE A 1 -4.53 -6.23 -12.04
CA ILE A 1 -5.81 -6.83 -11.58
C ILE A 1 -6.89 -5.76 -11.74
N VAL A 2 -7.77 -5.92 -12.73
CA VAL A 2 -8.93 -5.02 -12.98
C VAL A 2 -10.24 -5.65 -12.50
N GLY A 3 -10.18 -6.79 -11.80
CA GLY A 3 -11.34 -7.52 -11.33
C GLY A 3 -11.11 -8.08 -9.94
N GLY A 4 -11.74 -7.46 -8.94
CA GLY A 4 -12.10 -8.11 -7.68
C GLY A 4 -13.52 -8.65 -7.82
N LYS A 5 -13.77 -9.87 -7.31
CA LYS A 5 -15.05 -10.58 -7.45
C LYS A 5 -16.26 -9.83 -6.86
N GLU A 6 -16.01 -8.84 -6.01
CA GLU A 6 -17.01 -8.00 -5.34
C GLU A 6 -17.23 -6.63 -6.01
N GLY A 7 -16.73 -6.41 -7.24
CA GLY A 7 -17.06 -5.29 -8.12
C GLY A 7 -17.56 -4.00 -7.44
N GLY A 8 -16.64 -3.16 -6.96
CA GLY A 8 -16.98 -1.89 -6.30
C GLY A 8 -15.75 -1.11 -5.84
N GLY A 9 -15.94 0.18 -5.55
CA GLY A 9 -14.87 1.08 -5.09
C GLY A 9 -13.87 1.46 -6.19
N VAL A 10 -12.59 1.58 -5.84
CA VAL A 10 -11.55 1.99 -6.80
C VAL A 10 -11.40 1.05 -8.01
N PHE A 11 -11.80 -0.21 -7.88
CA PHE A 11 -11.75 -1.17 -8.98
C PHE A 11 -12.76 -0.88 -10.09
N ALA A 12 -13.81 -0.09 -9.83
CA ALA A 12 -14.70 0.43 -10.87
C ALA A 12 -14.10 1.65 -11.60
N ILE A 13 -13.18 2.37 -10.95
CA ILE A 13 -12.55 3.60 -11.45
C ILE A 13 -11.26 3.28 -12.21
N PHE A 14 -10.46 2.33 -11.75
CA PHE A 14 -9.18 1.99 -12.37
C PHE A 14 -9.27 1.61 -13.86
N PRO A 15 -10.23 0.77 -14.33
CA PRO A 15 -10.35 0.49 -15.76
C PRO A 15 -10.60 1.73 -16.61
N THR A 16 -11.28 2.75 -16.08
CA THR A 16 -11.63 3.98 -16.83
C THR A 16 -10.53 5.05 -16.77
N THR A 17 -9.58 4.92 -15.85
CA THR A 17 -8.55 5.95 -15.58
C THR A 17 -7.13 5.49 -15.89
N LEU A 18 -6.88 4.19 -16.00
CA LEU A 18 -5.54 3.67 -16.31
C LEU A 18 -5.23 3.78 -17.80
N ALA A 19 -4.10 4.42 -18.12
CA ALA A 19 -3.62 4.56 -19.49
C ALA A 19 -3.07 3.26 -20.11
N LYS A 20 -2.78 2.24 -19.28
CA LYS A 20 -2.20 0.96 -19.70
C LYS A 20 -2.76 -0.19 -18.88
N THR A 21 -2.86 -1.36 -19.51
CA THR A 21 -3.18 -2.63 -18.85
C THR A 21 -2.01 -3.59 -19.05
N PHE A 22 -1.62 -4.30 -17.98
CA PHE A 22 -0.58 -5.32 -18.00
C PHE A 22 -1.20 -6.72 -17.86
N PRO A 23 -0.52 -7.78 -18.34
CA PRO A 23 -0.97 -9.16 -18.15
C PRO A 23 -1.21 -9.49 -16.67
N THR A 24 -2.25 -10.29 -16.40
CA THR A 24 -2.54 -10.78 -15.04
C THR A 24 -1.44 -11.72 -14.57
N LYS A 25 -0.98 -11.53 -13.33
CA LYS A 25 -0.04 -12.41 -12.64
C LYS A 25 -0.67 -12.90 -11.33
N THR A 26 -0.33 -14.12 -10.95
CA THR A 26 -0.63 -14.65 -9.62
C THR A 26 0.65 -14.60 -8.80
N ALA A 27 0.58 -13.98 -7.62
CA ALA A 27 1.69 -13.89 -6.69
C ALA A 27 1.18 -14.18 -5.26
N LYS A 28 2.07 -14.70 -4.42
CA LYS A 28 1.76 -14.86 -3.00
C LYS A 28 1.88 -13.51 -2.30
N ILE A 29 0.92 -13.23 -1.44
CA ILE A 29 0.89 -12.04 -0.60
C ILE A 29 1.12 -12.48 0.85
N ASP A 30 2.09 -11.90 1.52
CA ASP A 30 2.27 -11.99 2.98
C ASP A 30 1.94 -10.62 3.59
N PHE A 31 0.93 -10.58 4.46
CA PHE A 31 0.52 -9.37 5.16
C PHE A 31 0.56 -9.59 6.67
N LYS A 32 1.37 -8.76 7.34
CA LYS A 32 1.53 -8.73 8.79
C LYS A 32 1.07 -7.38 9.30
N PHE A 33 -0.15 -7.34 9.82
CA PHE A 33 -0.68 -6.12 10.43
C PHE A 33 -0.30 -6.03 11.90
N LYS A 34 0.44 -4.98 12.28
CA LYS A 34 0.80 -4.66 13.66
C LYS A 34 0.82 -3.15 13.88
N GLY A 35 -0.27 -2.48 13.49
CA GLY A 35 -0.39 -1.03 13.62
C GLY A 35 0.73 -0.31 12.86
N HIS A 36 1.58 0.42 13.58
CA HIS A 36 2.70 1.15 13.01
C HIS A 36 3.82 0.24 12.46
N ASP A 37 4.02 -0.95 13.02
CA ASP A 37 5.07 -1.90 12.63
C ASP A 37 4.53 -3.00 11.69
N SER A 38 3.81 -2.61 10.65
CA SER A 38 3.19 -3.53 9.70
C SER A 38 4.11 -3.85 8.52
N ALA A 39 3.90 -4.99 7.87
CA ALA A 39 4.61 -5.37 6.66
C ALA A 39 3.67 -5.97 5.61
N PHE A 40 3.92 -5.68 4.34
CA PHE A 40 3.20 -6.23 3.20
C PHE A 40 4.22 -6.61 2.12
N THR A 41 4.22 -7.87 1.72
CA THR A 41 5.13 -8.42 0.69
C THR A 41 4.35 -9.13 -0.38
N VAL A 42 4.77 -8.94 -1.62
CA VAL A 42 4.24 -9.64 -2.80
C VAL A 42 5.40 -10.32 -3.51
N ASP A 43 5.39 -11.64 -3.53
CA ASP A 43 6.49 -12.45 -4.09
C ASP A 43 6.78 -12.05 -5.54
N GLY A 44 8.04 -11.72 -5.82
CA GLY A 44 8.51 -11.31 -7.14
C GLY A 44 8.08 -9.92 -7.60
N VAL A 45 7.42 -9.12 -6.75
CA VAL A 45 6.97 -7.75 -7.06
C VAL A 45 7.55 -6.72 -6.11
N GLY A 46 7.57 -6.99 -4.81
CA GLY A 46 8.12 -6.02 -3.87
C GLY A 46 7.63 -6.18 -2.43
N GLU A 47 8.02 -5.22 -1.61
CA GLU A 47 7.71 -5.18 -0.19
C GLU A 47 7.58 -3.75 0.31
N VAL A 48 6.81 -3.59 1.37
CA VAL A 48 6.80 -2.39 2.20
C VAL A 48 6.76 -2.79 3.67
N GLN A 49 7.54 -2.10 4.49
CA GLN A 49 7.56 -2.24 5.94
C GLN A 49 7.40 -0.84 6.54
N SER A 50 6.44 -0.71 7.44
CA SER A 50 6.20 0.51 8.19
C SER A 50 6.81 0.43 9.58
N GLU A 51 7.07 1.60 10.17
CA GLU A 51 7.44 1.75 11.57
C GLU A 51 6.85 3.05 12.15
N HIS A 52 6.98 3.24 13.46
CA HIS A 52 6.65 4.51 14.10
C HIS A 52 7.49 5.66 13.55
N ILE A 53 6.82 6.77 13.25
CA ILE A 53 7.50 8.06 13.11
C ILE A 53 8.02 8.46 14.50
N ARG A 54 9.25 8.95 14.56
CA ARG A 54 9.85 9.47 15.80
C ARG A 54 10.13 10.95 15.67
N ASN A 55 9.89 11.69 16.74
CA ASN A 55 10.33 13.07 16.83
C ASN A 55 11.87 13.11 16.75
N PRO A 56 12.48 13.88 15.83
CA PRO A 56 13.93 13.85 15.62
C PRO A 56 14.73 14.51 16.76
N VAL A 57 14.08 15.31 17.61
CA VAL A 57 14.71 15.98 18.76
C VAL A 57 14.55 15.15 20.03
N THR A 58 13.36 14.61 20.30
CA THR A 58 13.06 13.91 21.57
C THR A 58 13.12 12.39 21.47
N GLY A 59 13.04 11.80 20.27
CA GLY A 59 12.98 10.36 20.05
C GLY A 59 11.60 9.72 20.33
N GLU A 60 10.67 10.48 20.90
CA GLU A 60 9.33 10.02 21.25
C GLU A 60 8.53 9.60 20.00
N PRO A 61 7.71 8.53 20.09
CA PRO A 61 6.82 8.13 19.01
C PRO A 61 5.79 9.22 18.69
N PHE A 62 5.60 9.48 17.39
CA PHE A 62 4.50 10.29 16.90
C PHE A 62 3.25 9.40 16.71
N GLU A 63 2.12 9.88 17.21
CA GLU A 63 0.81 9.26 17.02
C GLU A 63 -0.10 10.20 16.25
N GLY A 64 -0.46 9.82 15.02
CA GLY A 64 -1.30 10.63 14.16
C GLY A 64 -2.10 9.81 13.16
N PHE A 65 -3.19 10.41 12.69
CA PHE A 65 -4.08 9.78 11.73
C PHE A 65 -4.62 10.79 10.72
N ILE A 66 -4.88 10.31 9.51
CA ILE A 66 -5.62 11.03 8.47
C ILE A 66 -7.09 10.61 8.60
N LEU A 67 -8.00 11.60 8.67
CA LEU A 67 -9.44 11.39 8.58
C LEU A 67 -9.93 11.76 7.19
N LEU A 68 -10.69 10.86 6.59
CA LEU A 68 -11.39 11.06 5.31
C LEU A 68 -12.88 10.83 5.56
N PRO A 69 -13.65 11.88 5.92
CA PRO A 69 -15.04 11.73 6.38
C PRO A 69 -15.95 11.01 5.38
N GLY A 70 -15.79 11.29 4.08
CA GLY A 70 -16.53 10.60 3.01
C GLY A 70 -15.96 9.22 2.66
N GLY A 71 -14.67 9.00 2.91
CA GLY A 71 -13.95 7.78 2.54
C GLY A 71 -13.88 7.52 1.03
N ILE A 72 -12.78 6.95 0.57
CA ILE A 72 -12.67 6.42 -0.81
C ILE A 72 -12.25 4.94 -0.77
N ASN A 73 -11.31 4.59 0.12
CA ASN A 73 -10.97 3.21 0.50
C ASN A 73 -10.95 2.97 2.01
N MET A 74 -10.79 4.04 2.80
CA MET A 74 -10.72 4.06 4.25
C MET A 74 -11.23 5.41 4.76
N LYS A 75 -11.77 5.44 5.98
CA LYS A 75 -12.23 6.67 6.66
C LYS A 75 -11.21 7.24 7.65
N LYS A 76 -10.36 6.37 8.18
CA LYS A 76 -9.27 6.72 9.09
C LYS A 76 -8.04 5.90 8.70
N SER A 77 -6.88 6.54 8.63
CA SER A 77 -5.60 5.88 8.35
C SER A 77 -4.57 6.34 9.36
N THR A 78 -3.87 5.40 10.00
CA THR A 78 -2.71 5.71 10.82
C THR A 78 -1.57 6.18 9.93
N VAL A 79 -0.84 7.22 10.35
CA VAL A 79 0.35 7.71 9.64
C VAL A 79 1.60 7.04 10.21
N THR A 80 2.42 6.48 9.34
CA THR A 80 3.63 5.71 9.69
C THR A 80 4.82 6.20 8.87
N ASN A 81 6.03 5.84 9.31
CA ASN A 81 7.24 5.98 8.49
C ASN A 81 7.40 4.74 7.61
N ILE A 82 7.94 4.90 6.41
CA ILE A 82 8.35 3.78 5.57
C ILE A 82 9.78 3.41 5.96
N ARG A 83 9.94 2.28 6.64
CA ARG A 83 11.26 1.75 7.00
C ARG A 83 11.97 1.14 5.79
N ARG A 84 11.22 0.40 4.99
CA ARG A 84 11.71 -0.28 3.79
C ARG A 84 10.63 -0.31 2.74
N TRP A 85 10.99 -0.01 1.51
CA TRP A 85 10.12 -0.14 0.36
C TRP A 85 10.96 -0.53 -0.85
N SER A 86 10.46 -1.49 -1.60
CA SER A 86 10.98 -1.81 -2.93
C SER A 86 9.84 -2.24 -3.82
N LEU A 87 9.90 -1.84 -5.08
CA LEU A 87 8.96 -2.22 -6.11
C LEU A 87 9.75 -2.57 -7.38
N ARG A 88 9.74 -3.85 -7.72
CA ARG A 88 10.34 -4.37 -8.93
C ARG A 88 9.37 -5.30 -9.62
N ASP A 89 8.91 -4.90 -10.80
CA ASP A 89 8.18 -5.79 -11.70
C ASP A 89 8.78 -5.67 -13.10
N ASP A 90 9.48 -6.73 -13.52
CA ASP A 90 10.15 -6.80 -14.82
C ASP A 90 9.18 -6.62 -16.00
N ALA A 91 7.90 -7.00 -15.85
CA ALA A 91 6.89 -6.81 -16.91
C ALA A 91 6.31 -5.39 -16.94
N ALA A 92 6.31 -4.70 -15.80
CA ALA A 92 5.90 -3.29 -15.72
C ALA A 92 7.05 -2.33 -16.08
N GLY A 93 8.30 -2.81 -16.02
CA GLY A 93 9.51 -1.99 -16.21
C GLY A 93 9.76 -1.04 -15.05
N TRP A 94 9.17 -1.29 -13.87
CA TRP A 94 9.36 -0.47 -12.68
C TRP A 94 10.61 -0.92 -11.91
N ASN A 95 11.49 0.04 -11.61
CA ASN A 95 12.64 -0.12 -10.72
C ASN A 95 12.65 1.07 -9.76
N ILE A 96 11.95 0.94 -8.63
CA ILE A 96 11.87 1.96 -7.57
C ILE A 96 12.12 1.29 -6.22
#